data_AF-A0A7Y2C3B0-F1
#
_entry.id   AF-A0A7Y2C3B0-F1
#
_cell.length_a   1.000
_cell.length_b   1.000
_cell.length_c   1.000
_cell.angle_alpha   90.00
_cell.angle_beta   90.00
_cell.angle_gamma   90.00
#
_symmetry.space_group_name_H-M   'P 1'
#
loop_
_entity.id
_entity.type
_entity.pdbx_description
1 polymer ?
#
loop_
_entity_poly.entity_id
_entity_poly.type
_entity_poly.pdbx_seq_one_letter_code
_entity_poly.pdbx_strand_id
1 'polypeptide(L)'
;MFTGIIECQGLVLEVRSEGSNKDFIVQSPISSQFKVDQSVCHNGVCLTVVELGSDWHRVTAIEETFSRSNLGDLKKGDQVNLERSMTMDSLLDGHVVQGHV
;
A
#
# COMPACT_ATOMS: atom_id res chain seq x y z
N MET A 1 5.65 4.70 -9.81
CA MET A 1 5.35 3.79 -10.93
C MET A 1 5.64 2.37 -10.49
N PHE A 2 4.86 1.42 -10.99
CA PHE A 2 4.88 0.01 -10.61
C PHE A 2 4.86 -0.88 -11.86
N THR A 3 5.07 -2.17 -11.66
CA THR A 3 5.15 -3.19 -12.72
C THR A 3 3.89 -4.07 -12.80
N GLY A 4 3.05 -4.06 -11.75
CA GLY A 4 1.89 -4.95 -11.65
C GLY A 4 2.25 -6.37 -11.19
N ILE A 5 3.48 -6.60 -10.75
CA ILE A 5 3.94 -7.87 -10.20
C ILE A 5 3.93 -7.79 -8.67
N ILE A 6 3.04 -8.54 -8.04
CA ILE A 6 2.89 -8.53 -6.59
C ILE A 6 4.10 -9.20 -5.93
N GLU A 7 4.76 -8.48 -5.03
CA GLU A 7 5.94 -8.98 -4.32
C GLU A 7 5.55 -9.86 -3.12
N CYS A 8 4.52 -9.46 -2.39
CA CYS A 8 3.99 -10.23 -1.28
C CYS A 8 2.57 -9.79 -0.91
N GLN A 9 1.94 -10.55 -0.01
CA GLN A 9 0.72 -10.12 0.67
C GLN A 9 1.06 -9.56 2.06
N GLY A 10 0.41 -8.46 2.42
CA GLY A 10 0.39 -7.91 3.76
C GLY A 10 -0.92 -8.23 4.50
N LEU A 11 -0.87 -8.21 5.82
CA LEU A 11 -2.01 -8.36 6.71
C LEU A 11 -2.44 -6.98 7.24
N VAL A 12 -3.71 -6.63 7.08
CA VAL A 12 -4.28 -5.42 7.70
C VAL A 12 -4.43 -5.66 9.20
N LEU A 13 -3.58 -5.02 9.99
CA LEU A 13 -3.63 -5.11 11.46
C LEU A 13 -4.73 -4.23 12.05
N GLU A 14 -4.97 -3.08 11.43
CA GLU A 14 -5.91 -2.08 11.91
C GLU A 14 -6.34 -1.14 10.78
N VAL A 15 -7.58 -0.66 10.85
CA VAL A 15 -8.12 0.41 10.02
C VAL A 15 -8.68 1.49 10.94
N ARG A 16 -8.15 2.71 10.84
CA ARG A 16 -8.62 3.87 11.63
C ARG A 16 -9.26 4.88 10.69
N SER A 17 -10.29 5.58 11.17
CA SER A 17 -10.88 6.70 10.44
C SER A 17 -10.53 8.00 11.16
N GLU A 18 -9.91 8.93 10.44
CA GLU A 18 -9.54 10.25 10.94
C GLU A 18 -10.14 11.32 10.01
N GLY A 19 -11.22 11.96 10.47
CA GLY A 19 -11.99 12.88 9.63
C GLY A 19 -12.53 12.16 8.39
N SER A 20 -12.20 12.66 7.20
CA SER A 20 -12.56 12.06 5.91
C SER A 20 -11.57 10.99 5.42
N ASN A 21 -10.48 10.74 6.15
CA ASN A 21 -9.42 9.84 5.73
C ASN A 21 -9.48 8.50 6.47
N LYS A 22 -8.87 7.47 5.86
CA LYS A 22 -8.67 6.17 6.50
C LYS A 22 -7.19 5.85 6.57
N ASP A 23 -6.74 5.45 7.74
CA ASP A 23 -5.41 4.91 7.97
C ASP A 23 -5.45 3.39 7.97
N PHE A 24 -4.52 2.78 7.26
CA PHE A 24 -4.31 1.34 7.23
C PHE A 24 -2.95 1.03 7.84
N ILE A 25 -2.95 0.19 8.87
CA ILE A 25 -1.73 -0.36 9.45
C ILE A 25 -1.57 -1.78 8.90
N VAL A 26 -0.50 -2.00 8.14
CA VAL A 26 -0.27 -3.24 7.39
C VAL A 26 1.05 -3.88 7.80
N GLN A 27 1.00 -5.15 8.18
CA GLN A 27 2.17 -5.98 8.46
C GLN A 27 2.56 -6.76 7.21
N SER A 28 3.86 -6.85 6.88
CA SER A 28 4.31 -7.68 5.75
C SER A 28 5.79 -8.06 5.85
N PRO A 29 6.23 -9.09 5.10
CA PRO A 29 7.66 -9.47 5.04
C PRO A 29 8.60 -8.36 4.54
N ILE A 30 8.07 -7.36 3.83
CA ILE A 30 8.86 -6.26 3.25
C ILE A 30 8.69 -4.93 3.99
N SER A 31 7.84 -4.85 5.02
CA SER A 31 7.54 -3.60 5.72
C SER A 31 8.76 -2.98 6.41
N SER A 32 9.66 -3.80 6.92
CA SER A 32 10.92 -3.36 7.55
C SER A 32 11.89 -2.70 6.58
N GLN A 33 11.67 -2.86 5.27
CA GLN A 33 12.51 -2.31 4.21
C GLN A 33 12.01 -0.94 3.73
N PHE A 34 10.86 -0.48 4.22
CA PHE A 34 10.27 0.77 3.80
C PHE A 34 10.87 1.97 4.51
N LYS A 35 10.68 3.14 3.90
CA LYS A 35 11.00 4.45 4.48
C LYS A 35 9.75 5.31 4.49
N VAL A 36 9.68 6.24 5.44
CA VAL A 36 8.68 7.32 5.38
C VAL A 36 8.83 8.07 4.06
N ASP A 37 7.71 8.51 3.49
CA ASP A 37 7.59 9.16 2.19
C ASP A 37 7.80 8.23 0.97
N GLN A 38 7.96 6.92 1.19
CA GLN A 38 8.04 5.95 0.10
C GLN A 38 6.64 5.60 -0.45
N SER A 39 6.53 5.53 -1.78
CA SER A 39 5.33 5.03 -2.45
C SER A 39 5.32 3.50 -2.54
N VAL A 40 4.23 2.91 -2.08
CA VAL A 40 3.96 1.46 -2.11
C VAL A 40 2.56 1.25 -2.67
N CYS A 41 2.39 0.22 -3.48
CA CYS A 41 1.11 -0.16 -4.07
C CYS A 41 0.38 -1.12 -3.14
N HIS A 42 -0.88 -0.82 -2.82
CA HIS A 42 -1.78 -1.62 -2.00
C HIS A 42 -3.00 -1.99 -2.86
N ASN A 43 -3.11 -3.26 -3.28
CA ASN A 43 -4.16 -3.71 -4.22
C ASN A 43 -4.26 -2.87 -5.51
N GLY A 44 -3.14 -2.37 -6.03
CA GLY A 44 -3.15 -1.50 -7.21
C GLY A 44 -3.26 0.00 -6.89
N VAL A 45 -3.44 0.38 -5.63
CA VAL A 45 -3.53 1.78 -5.20
C VAL A 45 -2.20 2.25 -4.64
N CYS A 46 -1.63 3.31 -5.21
CA CYS A 46 -0.40 3.92 -4.72
C CYS A 46 -0.69 4.73 -3.45
N LEU A 47 -0.07 4.35 -2.34
CA LEU A 47 -0.12 5.09 -1.09
C LEU A 47 1.29 5.39 -0.58
N THR A 48 1.39 6.45 0.21
CA THR A 48 2.65 6.89 0.81
C THR A 48 2.76 6.37 2.24
N VAL A 49 3.90 5.78 2.58
CA VAL A 49 4.23 5.36 3.94
C VAL A 49 4.38 6.60 4.83
N VAL A 50 3.52 6.75 5.83
CA VAL A 50 3.53 7.88 6.77
C VAL A 50 4.19 7.53 8.10
N GLU A 51 4.24 6.24 8.44
CA GLU A 51 4.86 5.73 9.66
C GLU A 51 5.22 4.25 9.46
N LEU A 52 6.22 3.74 10.18
CA LEU A 52 6.57 2.33 10.16
C LEU A 52 7.15 1.87 11.51
N GLY A 53 6.98 0.59 11.79
CA GLY A 53 7.59 -0.12 12.92
C GLY A 53 8.53 -1.23 12.45
N SER A 54 8.73 -2.25 13.29
CA SER A 54 9.64 -3.37 12.99
C SER A 54 9.22 -4.20 11.76
N ASP A 55 7.92 -4.39 11.59
CA ASP A 55 7.33 -5.35 10.65
C ASP A 55 6.00 -4.85 10.08
N TRP A 56 5.65 -3.60 10.36
CA TRP A 56 4.44 -2.96 9.88
C TRP A 56 4.71 -1.55 9.36
N HIS A 57 3.80 -1.05 8.53
CA HIS A 57 3.80 0.31 8.02
C HIS A 57 2.37 0.87 8.03
N ARG A 58 2.24 2.18 8.18
CA ARG A 58 0.98 2.92 8.09
C ARG A 58 0.95 3.71 6.81
N VAL A 59 -0.21 3.70 6.17
CA VAL A 59 -0.55 4.54 5.03
C VAL A 59 -1.91 5.20 5.25
N THR A 60 -2.08 6.38 4.69
CA THR A 60 -3.34 7.14 4.76
C THR A 60 -3.95 7.21 3.37
N ALA A 61 -5.21 6.80 3.23
CA ALA A 61 -6.03 7.00 2.04
C ALA A 61 -7.04 8.11 2.27
N ILE A 62 -7.13 9.03 1.31
CA ILE A 62 -8.16 10.07 1.29
C ILE A 62 -9.50 9.49 0.81
N GLU A 63 -10.58 10.23 1.03
CA GLU A 63 -11.95 9.82 0.72
C GLU A 63 -12.13 9.27 -0.69
N GLU A 64 -11.67 10.01 -1.71
CA GLU A 64 -11.76 9.58 -3.10
C GLU A 64 -11.06 8.22 -3.30
N THR A 65 -9.85 8.07 -2.77
CA THR A 65 -9.03 6.88 -2.95
C THR A 65 -9.69 5.62 -2.40
N PHE A 66 -10.22 5.65 -1.17
CA PHE A 66 -10.88 4.46 -0.61
C PHE A 66 -12.32 4.30 -1.12
N SER A 67 -12.95 5.36 -1.64
CA SER A 67 -14.29 5.27 -2.22
C SER A 67 -14.28 4.72 -3.66
N ARG A 68 -13.17 4.88 -4.39
CA ARG A 68 -12.98 4.38 -5.77
C ARG A 68 -12.32 3.00 -5.85
N SER A 69 -11.78 2.50 -4.75
CA SER A 69 -11.05 1.23 -4.71
C SER A 69 -11.62 0.27 -3.66
N ASN A 70 -11.12 -0.97 -3.67
CA ASN A 70 -11.48 -1.96 -2.65
C ASN A 70 -10.96 -1.63 -1.25
N LEU A 71 -10.11 -0.61 -1.10
CA LEU A 71 -9.59 -0.20 0.21
C LEU A 71 -10.71 0.24 1.15
N GLY A 72 -11.83 0.74 0.62
CA GLY A 72 -12.99 1.14 1.40
C GLY A 72 -13.62 0.01 2.22
N ASP A 73 -13.52 -1.21 1.71
CA ASP A 73 -14.12 -2.42 2.29
C ASP A 73 -13.19 -3.21 3.21
N LEU A 74 -11.89 -2.89 3.21
CA LEU A 74 -10.88 -3.58 4.01
C LEU A 74 -11.15 -3.42 5.50
N LYS A 75 -10.91 -4.52 6.23
CA LYS A 75 -11.04 -4.63 7.68
C LYS A 75 -9.80 -5.28 8.26
N LYS A 76 -9.68 -5.20 9.59
CA LYS A 76 -8.66 -5.95 10.33
C LYS A 76 -8.76 -7.44 10.01
N GLY A 77 -7.63 -8.04 9.66
CA GLY A 77 -7.52 -9.46 9.29
C GLY A 77 -7.49 -9.71 7.79
N ASP A 78 -7.87 -8.73 6.96
CA ASP A 78 -7.84 -8.88 5.51
C ASP A 78 -6.41 -8.87 4.97
N GLN A 79 -6.23 -9.48 3.80
CA GLN A 79 -4.98 -9.46 3.06
C GLN A 79 -4.98 -8.38 1.99
N VAL A 80 -3.83 -7.77 1.77
CA VAL A 80 -3.59 -6.76 0.73
C VAL A 80 -2.37 -7.14 -0.09
N ASN A 81 -2.47 -7.06 -1.41
CA ASN A 81 -1.34 -7.25 -2.31
C ASN A 81 -0.42 -6.02 -2.24
N LEU A 82 0.88 -6.26 -2.08
CA LEU A 82 1.89 -5.22 -1.97
C LEU A 82 2.92 -5.30 -3.10
N GLU A 83 3.28 -4.12 -3.60
CA GLU A 83 4.34 -3.94 -4.59
C GLU A 83 5.08 -2.61 -4.33
N ARG A 84 6.42 -2.62 -4.34
CA ARG A 84 7.22 -1.40 -4.18
C ARG A 84 7.28 -0.63 -5.48
N SER A 85 7.47 0.69 -5.37
CA SER A 85 7.77 1.52 -6.53
C SER A 85 9.05 1.04 -7.23
N MET A 86 8.99 0.95 -8.55
CA MET A 86 10.12 0.56 -9.38
C MET A 86 11.26 1.58 -9.33
N THR A 87 12.52 1.13 -9.47
CA THR A 87 13.68 2.01 -9.68
C THR A 87 13.92 2.21 -11.18
N MET A 88 14.76 3.17 -11.56
CA MET A 88 15.02 3.46 -12.98
C MET A 88 15.64 2.29 -13.73
N ASP A 89 16.41 1.45 -13.03
CA ASP A 89 17.13 0.30 -13.59
C ASP A 89 16.44 -1.05 -13.33
N SER A 90 15.22 -1.04 -12.79
CA SER A 90 14.49 -2.30 -12.52
C SER A 90 13.92 -2.91 -13.79
N LEU A 91 13.88 -4.24 -13.84
CA LEU A 91 13.22 -4.98 -14.91
C LEU A 91 11.71 -4.68 -14.94
N LEU A 92 11.19 -4.41 -16.14
CA LEU A 92 9.78 -4.24 -16.42
C LEU A 92 9.19 -5.55 -16.96
N ASP A 93 9.13 -6.58 -16.11
CA ASP A 93 8.63 -7.91 -16.51
C ASP A 93 7.10 -7.95 -16.67
N GLY A 94 6.39 -6.99 -16.06
CA GLY A 94 4.96 -6.76 -16.24
C GLY A 94 4.67 -5.64 -17.25
N HIS A 95 3.99 -4.60 -16.79
CA HIS A 95 3.72 -3.39 -17.59
C HIS A 95 3.68 -2.17 -16.68
N VAL A 96 3.65 -0.97 -17.27
CA VAL A 96 3.63 0.26 -16.50
C VAL A 96 2.27 0.43 -15.82
N VAL A 97 2.27 0.36 -14.48
CA VAL A 97 1.12 0.63 -13.63
C VAL A 97 1.34 1.95 -12.89
N GLN A 98 0.37 2.86 -12.98
CA GLN A 98 0.45 4.16 -12.31
C GLN A 98 0.17 4.07 -10.81
N GLY A 99 -0.76 3.19 -10.43
CA GLY A 99 -1.26 3.07 -9.06
C GLY A 99 -2.43 4.01 -8.74
N HIS A 100 -3.14 4.53 -9.75
CA HIS A 100 -4.40 5.25 -9.59
C HIS A 100 -5.54 4.34 -10.04
N VAL A 101 -6.43 4.00 -9.10
CA VAL A 101 -7.64 3.20 -9.31
C VAL A 101 -8.84 4.11 -9.26
#